data_AF-A0A9E3YGY7-F1
#
_entry.id   AF-A0A9E3YGY7-F1
#
_cell.length_a   1.000
_cell.length_b   1.000
_cell.length_c   1.000
_cell.angle_alpha   90.00
_cell.angle_beta   90.00
_cell.angle_gamma   90.00
#
_symmetry.space_group_name_H-M   'P 1'
#
loop_
_entity.id
_entity.type
_entity.pdbx_description
1 polymer ?
#
loop_
_entity_poly.entity_id
_entity_poly.type
_entity_poly.pdbx_seq_one_letter_code
_entity_poly.pdbx_strand_id
1 'polypeptide(L)'
;MTQQPVHLRQSDDKVDWADLLPRLDKLLRLKTTPIGMKMFRTVEEMEAIDRIRRPKDVHTADQIVSMASRLNWTVGVTVDDLVGAQCASVLGLGGQDDEWYSGKHMAGVWFETVEDSAAHQAAM
;
A
#
# COMPACT_ATOMS: atom_id res chain seq x y z
N MET A 1 3.89 12.43 22.48
CA MET A 1 3.13 12.35 21.22
C MET A 1 1.66 12.57 21.55
N THR A 2 1.09 13.70 21.16
CA THR A 2 -0.35 13.98 21.29
C THR A 2 -1.09 13.08 20.30
N GLN A 3 -1.92 12.15 20.80
CA GLN A 3 -2.80 11.35 19.95
C GLN A 3 -3.71 12.31 19.19
N GLN A 4 -3.58 12.38 17.86
CA GLN A 4 -4.57 13.03 17.02
C GLN A 4 -5.76 12.07 16.93
N PRO A 5 -6.93 12.40 17.50
CA PRO A 5 -8.06 11.49 17.46
C PRO A 5 -8.56 11.39 16.01
N VAL A 6 -8.25 10.27 15.36
CA VAL A 6 -8.83 9.94 14.05
C VAL A 6 -10.22 9.37 14.29
N HIS A 7 -11.24 10.20 14.10
CA HIS A 7 -12.62 9.74 14.12
C HIS A 7 -12.95 9.04 12.80
N LEU A 8 -12.65 7.76 12.70
CA LEU A 8 -13.13 6.93 11.59
C LEU A 8 -14.61 6.66 11.78
N ARG A 9 -15.44 7.30 10.96
CA ARG A 9 -16.87 6.95 10.88
C ARG A 9 -16.96 5.61 10.15
N GLN A 10 -17.13 4.53 10.89
CA GLN A 10 -17.51 3.25 10.29
C GLN A 10 -18.94 3.41 9.78
N SER A 11 -19.14 3.27 8.47
CA SER A 11 -20.48 3.18 7.90
C SER A 11 -20.88 1.70 7.88
N ASP A 12 -21.92 1.35 8.63
CA ASP A 12 -22.54 0.02 8.56
C ASP A 12 -23.31 -0.21 7.24
N ASP A 13 -23.53 0.87 6.48
CA ASP A 13 -24.21 0.86 5.19
C ASP A 13 -23.27 0.48 4.05
N LYS A 14 -23.76 -0.32 3.10
CA LYS A 14 -23.08 -0.55 1.82
C LYS A 14 -22.81 0.80 1.15
N VAL A 15 -21.54 1.14 0.98
CA VAL A 15 -21.14 2.34 0.25
C VAL A 15 -21.57 2.21 -1.20
N ASP A 16 -22.42 3.12 -1.66
CA ASP A 16 -22.72 3.28 -3.08
C ASP A 16 -21.56 4.01 -3.77
N TRP A 17 -20.60 3.22 -4.25
CA TRP A 17 -19.43 3.74 -4.96
C TRP A 17 -19.78 4.47 -6.25
N ALA A 18 -20.92 4.14 -6.89
CA ALA A 18 -21.35 4.76 -8.14
C ALA A 18 -21.83 6.19 -7.93
N ASP A 19 -22.45 6.50 -6.78
CA ASP A 19 -22.80 7.88 -6.37
C ASP A 19 -21.62 8.63 -5.74
N LEU A 20 -20.86 7.96 -4.87
CA LEU A 20 -19.80 8.61 -4.08
C LEU A 20 -18.66 9.13 -4.95
N LEU A 21 -18.20 8.35 -5.94
CA LEU A 21 -17.06 8.73 -6.76
C LEU A 21 -17.30 10.02 -7.58
N PRO A 22 -18.42 10.18 -8.31
CA PRO A 22 -18.74 11.45 -9.00
C PRO A 22 -18.84 12.64 -8.05
N ARG A 23 -19.40 12.45 -6.84
CA ARG A 23 -19.50 13.53 -5.85
C ARG A 23 -18.12 13.95 -5.34
N LEU A 24 -17.25 12.99 -5.05
CA LEU A 24 -15.89 13.23 -4.62
C LEU A 24 -15.09 13.98 -5.69
N ASP A 25 -15.19 13.52 -6.94
CA ASP A 25 -14.51 14.15 -8.07
C ASP A 25 -15.00 15.58 -8.31
N LYS A 26 -16.32 15.83 -8.25
CA LYS A 26 -16.88 17.17 -8.39
C LYS A 26 -16.41 18.14 -7.29
N LEU A 27 -16.30 17.67 -6.06
CA LEU A 27 -15.92 18.48 -4.91
C LEU A 27 -14.41 18.76 -4.87
N LEU A 28 -13.59 17.73 -5.05
CA LEU A 28 -12.14 17.81 -4.86
C LEU A 28 -11.35 18.03 -6.15
N ARG A 29 -11.98 17.80 -7.32
CA ARG A 29 -11.34 17.89 -8.66
C ARG A 29 -10.10 17.02 -8.75
N LEU A 30 -10.27 15.73 -8.49
CA LEU A 30 -9.17 14.80 -8.39
C LEU A 30 -8.54 14.56 -9.77
N LYS A 31 -7.21 14.66 -9.85
CA LYS A 31 -6.47 14.41 -11.10
C LYS A 31 -6.19 12.92 -11.33
N THR A 32 -6.39 12.10 -10.31
CA THR A 32 -6.02 10.69 -10.31
C THR A 32 -7.16 9.90 -9.70
N THR A 33 -7.51 8.79 -10.34
CA THR A 33 -8.60 7.93 -9.91
C THR A 33 -8.31 7.40 -8.50
N PRO A 34 -9.22 7.62 -7.52
CA PRO A 34 -9.09 7.02 -6.21
C PRO A 34 -9.07 5.50 -6.31
N ILE A 35 -8.16 4.87 -5.56
CA ILE A 35 -8.08 3.42 -5.46
C ILE A 35 -8.24 3.00 -4.00
N GLY A 36 -8.76 1.80 -3.80
CA GLY A 36 -8.75 1.10 -2.51
C GLY A 36 -7.75 -0.04 -2.53
N MET A 37 -7.13 -0.31 -1.38
CA MET A 37 -6.28 -1.48 -1.17
C MET A 37 -6.95 -2.38 -0.13
N LYS A 38 -6.92 -3.69 -0.36
CA LYS A 38 -7.54 -4.70 0.51
C LYS A 38 -6.58 -5.86 0.70
N MET A 39 -6.38 -6.26 1.96
CA MET A 39 -5.63 -7.45 2.32
C MET A 39 -6.51 -8.70 2.21
N PHE A 40 -5.92 -9.79 1.73
CA PHE A 40 -6.55 -11.11 1.65
C PHE A 40 -5.76 -12.11 2.49
N ARG A 41 -6.42 -13.17 2.98
CA ARG A 41 -5.74 -14.19 3.80
C ARG A 41 -5.01 -15.21 2.94
N THR A 42 -5.50 -15.43 1.73
CA THR A 42 -4.98 -16.42 0.80
C THR A 42 -4.86 -15.84 -0.61
N VAL A 43 -3.99 -16.43 -1.43
CA VAL A 43 -3.80 -16.01 -2.82
C VAL A 43 -5.06 -16.32 -3.63
N GLU A 44 -5.72 -17.45 -3.35
CA GLU A 44 -6.92 -17.90 -4.04
C GLU A 44 -8.10 -16.93 -3.84
N GLU A 45 -8.28 -16.42 -2.62
CA GLU A 45 -9.30 -15.38 -2.34
C GLU A 45 -9.04 -14.10 -3.11
N MET A 46 -7.78 -13.71 -3.25
CA MET A 46 -7.37 -12.54 -4.02
C MET A 46 -7.62 -12.79 -5.52
N GLU A 47 -7.20 -13.94 -6.05
CA GLU A 47 -7.32 -14.29 -7.47
C GLU A 47 -8.78 -14.52 -7.92
N ALA A 48 -9.70 -14.77 -6.99
CA ALA A 48 -11.14 -14.83 -7.27
C ALA A 48 -11.77 -13.46 -7.61
N ILE A 49 -11.07 -12.34 -7.42
CA ILE A 49 -11.59 -11.01 -7.76
C ILE A 49 -11.71 -10.85 -9.28
N ASP A 50 -12.88 -10.41 -9.74
CA ASP A 50 -13.13 -10.21 -11.16
C ASP A 50 -12.11 -9.27 -11.81
N ARG A 51 -11.61 -9.68 -12.98
CA ARG A 51 -10.62 -8.96 -13.78
C ARG A 51 -9.31 -8.63 -13.04
N ILE A 52 -8.96 -9.37 -12.00
CA ILE A 52 -7.66 -9.21 -11.34
C ILE A 52 -6.51 -9.53 -12.30
N ARG A 53 -5.44 -8.74 -12.20
CA ARG A 53 -4.19 -8.93 -12.94
C ARG A 53 -3.08 -9.20 -11.94
N ARG A 54 -2.33 -10.27 -12.17
CA ARG A 54 -1.05 -10.54 -11.50
C ARG A 54 0.08 -9.95 -12.34
N PRO A 55 1.08 -9.28 -11.73
CA PRO A 55 2.30 -8.94 -12.42
C PRO A 55 3.02 -10.18 -12.94
N LYS A 56 3.82 -10.02 -14.00
CA LYS A 56 4.67 -11.09 -14.55
C LYS A 56 6.13 -10.95 -14.12
N ASP A 57 6.49 -9.76 -13.65
CA ASP A 57 7.81 -9.37 -13.23
C ASP A 57 7.72 -8.75 -11.83
N VAL A 58 8.86 -8.58 -11.18
CA VAL A 58 8.96 -7.96 -9.87
C VAL A 58 8.87 -6.43 -10.02
N HIS A 59 8.03 -5.79 -9.21
CA HIS A 59 7.76 -4.35 -9.25
C HIS A 59 7.96 -3.68 -7.89
N THR A 60 8.19 -2.38 -7.89
CA THR A 60 8.12 -1.59 -6.66
C THR A 60 6.64 -1.37 -6.26
N ALA A 61 6.36 -1.17 -4.97
CA ALA A 61 4.99 -1.01 -4.49
C ALA A 61 4.26 0.20 -5.12
N ASP A 62 4.98 1.29 -5.38
CA ASP A 62 4.45 2.50 -6.04
C ASP A 62 4.13 2.29 -7.52
N GLN A 63 4.83 1.37 -8.21
CA GLN A 63 4.47 0.95 -9.57
C GLN A 63 3.13 0.22 -9.56
N ILE A 64 2.88 -0.66 -8.59
CA ILE A 64 1.60 -1.37 -8.45
C ILE A 64 0.44 -0.38 -8.21
N VAL A 65 0.63 0.56 -7.27
CA VAL A 65 -0.33 1.66 -7.02
C VAL A 65 -0.55 2.50 -8.29
N SER A 66 0.50 2.75 -9.06
CA SER A 66 0.41 3.51 -10.32
C SER A 66 -0.35 2.74 -11.40
N MET A 67 -0.18 1.42 -11.52
CA MET A 67 -0.96 0.59 -12.44
C MET A 67 -2.45 0.66 -12.10
N ALA A 68 -2.80 0.55 -10.82
CA ALA A 68 -4.19 0.65 -10.39
C ALA A 68 -4.79 2.03 -10.67
N SER A 69 -4.10 3.10 -10.24
CA SER A 69 -4.63 4.47 -10.29
C SER A 69 -4.58 5.12 -11.68
N ARG A 70 -3.67 4.70 -12.57
CA ARG A 70 -3.50 5.31 -13.90
C ARG A 70 -4.02 4.45 -15.05
N LEU A 71 -3.91 3.12 -14.94
CA LEU A 71 -4.39 2.20 -15.97
C LEU A 71 -5.80 1.67 -15.68
N ASN A 72 -6.36 2.04 -14.54
CA ASN A 72 -7.67 1.58 -14.06
C ASN A 72 -7.73 0.05 -14.00
N TRP A 73 -6.65 -0.57 -13.50
CA TRP A 73 -6.54 -2.01 -13.34
C TRP A 73 -6.82 -2.43 -11.91
N THR A 74 -7.46 -3.58 -11.76
CA THR A 74 -7.44 -4.35 -10.51
C THR A 74 -6.17 -5.19 -10.51
N VAL A 75 -5.26 -4.90 -9.58
CA VAL A 75 -3.94 -5.57 -9.49
C VAL A 75 -3.88 -6.37 -8.19
N GLY A 76 -3.49 -7.64 -8.29
CA GLY A 76 -3.22 -8.52 -7.15
C GLY A 76 -1.74 -8.77 -7.02
N VAL A 77 -1.20 -8.64 -5.81
CA VAL A 77 0.22 -8.86 -5.53
C VAL A 77 0.41 -9.65 -4.25
N THR A 78 1.53 -10.37 -4.21
CA THR A 78 2.11 -11.06 -3.06
C THR A 78 3.50 -10.48 -2.80
N VAL A 79 4.15 -10.89 -1.72
CA VAL A 79 5.54 -10.48 -1.43
C VAL A 79 6.50 -10.82 -2.57
N ASP A 80 6.26 -11.91 -3.29
CA ASP A 80 7.11 -12.37 -4.40
C ASP A 80 7.04 -11.46 -5.64
N ASP A 81 5.99 -10.63 -5.74
CA ASP A 81 5.82 -9.68 -6.83
C ASP A 81 6.53 -8.33 -6.55
N LEU A 82 7.13 -8.16 -5.36
CA LEU A 82 7.61 -6.88 -4.86
C LEU A 82 9.14 -6.81 -4.73
N VAL A 83 9.71 -5.63 -5.07
CA VAL A 83 11.15 -5.37 -4.94
C VAL A 83 11.52 -5.19 -3.47
N GLY A 84 12.27 -6.15 -2.93
CA GLY A 84 12.94 -6.05 -1.65
C GLY A 84 12.01 -5.99 -0.44
N ALA A 85 12.60 -6.12 0.75
CA ALA A 85 11.85 -6.15 2.01
C ALA A 85 11.05 -4.85 2.25
N GLN A 86 11.60 -3.68 1.89
CA GLN A 86 10.93 -2.40 2.14
C GLN A 86 9.57 -2.27 1.45
N CYS A 87 9.43 -2.73 0.20
CA CYS A 87 8.16 -2.66 -0.52
C CYS A 87 7.08 -3.57 0.10
N ALA A 88 7.48 -4.70 0.68
CA ALA A 88 6.57 -5.58 1.40
C ALA A 88 6.19 -4.98 2.77
N SER A 89 7.17 -4.46 3.51
CA SER A 89 6.98 -3.93 4.86
C SER A 89 6.03 -2.75 4.88
N VAL A 90 6.17 -1.79 3.95
CA VAL A 90 5.30 -0.61 3.88
C VAL A 90 3.84 -0.94 3.54
N LEU A 91 3.57 -2.13 2.98
CA LEU A 91 2.23 -2.64 2.71
C LEU A 91 1.71 -3.58 3.80
N GLY A 92 2.51 -3.87 4.83
CA GLY A 92 2.18 -4.85 5.87
C GLY A 92 2.16 -6.29 5.37
N LEU A 93 2.90 -6.60 4.31
CA LEU A 93 3.00 -7.96 3.73
C LEU A 93 4.16 -8.78 4.29
N GLY A 94 4.88 -8.25 5.29
CA GLY A 94 6.05 -8.89 5.91
C GLY A 94 7.36 -8.19 5.52
N GLY A 95 8.49 -8.89 5.65
CA GLY A 95 9.82 -8.33 5.37
C GLY A 95 10.45 -7.57 6.53
N GLN A 96 9.79 -7.52 7.70
CA GLN A 96 10.27 -6.86 8.92
C GLN A 96 11.06 -7.84 9.79
N ASP A 97 12.19 -8.35 9.28
CA ASP A 97 13.11 -9.20 10.04
C ASP A 97 14.17 -8.36 10.79
N ASP A 98 15.05 -9.04 11.56
CA ASP A 98 16.10 -8.37 12.33
C ASP A 98 17.06 -7.54 11.45
N GLU A 99 17.28 -7.97 10.20
CA GLU A 99 18.12 -7.25 9.26
C GLU A 99 17.44 -5.97 8.79
N TRP A 100 16.14 -6.03 8.49
CA TRP A 100 15.32 -4.88 8.14
C TRP A 100 15.24 -3.86 9.28
N TYR A 101 14.99 -4.32 10.52
CA TYR A 101 14.99 -3.48 11.72
C TYR A 101 16.36 -2.88 12.06
N SER A 102 17.45 -3.46 11.55
CA SER A 102 18.79 -2.91 11.77
C SER A 102 19.02 -1.54 11.12
N GLY A 103 18.18 -1.14 10.15
CA GLY A 103 18.29 0.15 9.44
C GLY A 103 19.49 0.27 8.49
N LYS A 104 20.37 -0.74 8.43
CA LYS A 104 21.60 -0.67 7.62
C LYS A 104 21.34 -0.40 6.14
N HIS A 105 20.23 -0.92 5.60
CA HIS A 105 19.87 -0.77 4.18
C HIS A 105 19.46 0.64 3.77
N MET A 106 19.04 1.50 4.70
CA MET A 106 18.62 2.87 4.39
C MET A 106 19.62 3.94 4.88
N ALA A 107 20.58 3.57 5.72
CA ALA A 107 21.67 4.44 6.14
C ALA A 107 22.59 4.79 4.96
N GLY A 108 22.94 6.07 4.82
CA GLY A 108 23.65 6.63 3.68
C GLY A 108 22.81 6.76 2.40
N VAL A 109 21.56 6.28 2.39
CA VAL A 109 20.64 6.38 1.23
C VAL A 109 19.53 7.39 1.51
N TRP A 110 18.76 7.16 2.58
CA TRP A 110 17.66 8.02 3.02
C TRP A 110 17.91 8.66 4.38
N PHE A 111 18.71 8.01 5.22
CA PHE A 111 19.10 8.53 6.54
C PHE A 111 20.61 8.69 6.60
N GLU A 112 21.11 9.72 7.27
CA GLU A 112 22.55 9.93 7.41
C GLU A 112 23.20 8.84 8.27
N THR A 113 22.52 8.42 9.35
CA THR A 113 23.03 7.46 10.34
C THR A 113 22.23 6.15 10.34
N VAL A 114 22.86 5.07 10.84
CA VAL A 114 22.18 3.78 11.03
C VAL A 114 21.17 3.89 12.17
N GLU A 115 21.48 4.69 13.19
CA GLU A 115 20.62 4.92 14.34
C GLU A 115 19.28 5.57 13.94
N ASP A 116 19.33 6.63 13.11
CA ASP A 116 18.10 7.28 12.61
C ASP A 116 17.30 6.34 11.71
N SER A 117 18.00 5.56 10.88
CA SER A 117 17.34 4.57 10.03
C SER A 117 16.67 3.47 10.85
N ALA A 118 17.34 2.92 11.87
CA ALA A 118 16.78 1.87 12.70
C ALA A 118 15.59 2.39 13.50
N ALA A 119 15.66 3.64 14.00
CA ALA A 119 14.54 4.30 14.65
C ALA A 119 13.33 4.46 13.73
N HIS A 120 13.54 4.79 12.46
CA HIS A 120 12.48 4.83 11.45
C HIS A 120 11.85 3.44 11.24
N GLN A 121 12.66 2.41 11.01
CA GLN A 121 12.16 1.05 10.79
C GLN A 121 11.38 0.52 12.01
N ALA A 122 11.84 0.82 13.23
CA ALA A 122 11.15 0.46 14.46
C ALA A 122 9.79 1.17 14.66
N ALA A 123 9.57 2.31 14.00
CA ALA A 123 8.34 3.09 14.11
C ALA A 123 7.29 2.78 13.03
N MET A 124 7.63 1.96 12.04
CA MET A 124 6.75 1.51 10.96
C MET A 124 6.04 0.20 11.32
#